data_AF-E0IBM5-F1
#
_entry.id   AF-E0IBM5-F1
#
_cell.length_a   1.000
_cell.length_b   1.000
_cell.length_c   1.000
_cell.angle_alpha   90.00
_cell.angle_beta   90.00
_cell.angle_gamma   90.00
#
_symmetry.space_group_name_H-M   'P 1'
#
loop_
_entity.id
_entity.type
_entity.pdbx_description
1 polymer ?
#
loop_
_entity_poly.entity_id
_entity_poly.type
_entity_poly.pdbx_seq_one_letter_code
_entity_poly.pdbx_strand_id
1 'polypeptide(L)' 'MQFSLKAPDGTVIESYHKDRKAFIQIAGMEYEIYNPVDEFDADPEIRKMIEESEEDIKHGRVYSTEEMIEAIKRGEL' A
#
# COMPACT_ATOMS: atom_id res chain seq x y z
N MET A 1 5.67 2.01 5.58
CA MET A 1 7.11 2.32 5.83
C MET A 1 7.28 2.55 7.32
N GLN A 2 8.26 1.92 7.99
CA GLN A 2 8.47 2.08 9.43
C GLN A 2 9.65 3.03 9.69
N PHE A 3 9.41 4.12 10.42
CA PHE A 3 10.39 5.14 10.76
C PHE A 3 10.25 5.59 12.23
N SER A 4 11.34 6.16 12.76
CA SER A 4 11.37 6.79 14.08
C SER A 4 12.10 8.13 13.97
N LEU A 5 11.52 9.18 14.54
CA LEU A 5 12.10 10.52 14.59
C LEU A 5 12.41 10.89 16.04
N LYS A 6 13.55 11.56 16.26
CA LYS A 6 13.91 12.12 17.56
C LYS A 6 13.96 13.64 17.46
N ALA A 7 13.11 14.31 18.21
CA ALA A 7 13.06 15.76 18.28
C ALA A 7 14.25 16.31 19.10
N PRO A 8 14.64 17.59 18.91
CA PRO A 8 15.74 18.21 19.66
C PRO A 8 15.54 18.21 21.19
N ASP A 9 14.29 18.25 21.65
CA ASP A 9 13.92 18.17 23.07
C ASP A 9 13.98 16.73 23.64
N GLY A 10 14.26 15.73 22.79
CA GLY A 10 14.40 14.33 23.19
C GLY A 10 13.15 13.49 23.01
N THR A 11 11.99 14.08 22.66
CA THR A 11 10.78 13.34 22.30
C THR A 11 11.03 12.40 21.11
N VAL A 12 10.56 11.16 21.21
CA VAL A 12 10.64 10.15 20.14
C VAL A 12 9.25 9.97 19.53
N ILE A 13 9.18 10.03 18.19
CA ILE A 13 7.97 9.80 17.40
C ILE A 13 8.19 8.50 16.64
N GLU A 14 7.35 7.51 16.88
CA GLU A 14 7.42 6.21 16.22
C GLU A 14 6.21 6.02 15.31
N SER A 15 6.46 5.50 14.10
CA SER A 15 5.39 5.06 13.20
C SER A 15 5.06 3.59 13.43
N TYR A 16 3.78 3.24 13.38
CA TYR A 16 3.30 1.87 13.39
C TYR A 16 2.15 1.69 12.39
N HIS A 17 1.82 0.43 12.08
CA HIS A 17 0.70 0.11 11.22
C HIS A 17 -0.40 -0.57 12.03
N LYS A 18 -1.65 -0.23 11.75
CA LYS A 18 -2.84 -0.82 12.34
C LYS A 18 -3.92 -0.85 11.25
N ASP A 19 -4.53 -2.01 11.03
CA ASP A 19 -5.59 -2.17 10.02
C ASP A 19 -5.18 -1.66 8.61
N ARG A 20 -3.97 -2.01 8.15
CA ARG A 20 -3.33 -1.54 6.90
C ARG A 20 -3.05 -0.04 6.81
N LYS A 21 -3.47 0.76 7.79
CA LYS A 21 -3.19 2.18 7.88
C LYS A 21 -1.94 2.46 8.70
N ALA A 22 -1.23 3.52 8.36
CA ALA A 22 -0.06 3.98 9.12
C ALA A 22 -0.45 5.06 10.12
N PHE A 23 0.12 4.99 11.32
CA PHE A 23 -0.13 5.92 12.43
C PHE A 23 1.20 6.39 13.03
N ILE A 24 1.16 7.54 13.68
CA ILE A 24 2.22 8.04 14.56
C ILE A 24 1.64 8.46 15.91
N GLN A 25 2.45 8.36 16.95
CA GLN A 25 2.11 8.91 18.26
C GLN A 25 2.98 10.14 18.55
N ILE A 26 2.34 11.27 18.87
CA ILE A 26 3.01 12.50 19.27
C ILE A 26 2.39 12.97 20.58
N ALA A 27 3.21 13.14 21.62
CA ALA A 27 2.76 13.62 22.94
C ALA A 27 1.55 12.84 23.51
N GLY A 28 1.48 11.53 23.26
CA GLY A 28 0.38 10.66 23.71
C GLY A 28 -0.90 10.73 22.86
N MET A 29 -0.94 11.58 21.82
CA MET A 29 -2.02 11.62 20.84
C MET A 29 -1.67 10.78 19.61
N GLU A 30 -2.63 10.00 19.12
CA GLU A 30 -2.51 9.18 17.90
C GLU A 30 -2.95 9.99 16.67
N TYR A 31 -2.15 9.95 15.61
CA TYR A 31 -2.43 10.60 14.33
C TYR A 31 -2.37 9.56 13.20
N GLU A 32 -3.40 9.51 12.36
CA GLU A 32 -3.38 8.74 11.12
C GLU A 32 -2.49 9.46 10.10
N ILE A 33 -1.55 8.73 9.50
CA ILE A 33 -0.78 9.24 8.36
C ILE A 33 -1.69 9.18 7.15
N TYR A 34 -2.20 10.33 6.73
CA TYR A 34 -2.98 10.42 5.51
C TYR A 34 -2.10 10.06 4.31
N ASN A 35 -2.52 9.01 3.61
CA ASN A 35 -1.92 8.58 2.37
C ASN A 35 -3.01 8.65 1.28
N PRO A 36 -2.86 9.47 0.24
CA PRO A 36 -3.86 9.59 -0.82
C PRO A 36 -4.07 8.28 -1.60
N VAL A 37 -3.17 7.30 -1.44
CA VAL A 37 -3.36 5.96 -2.02
C VAL A 37 -4.38 5.12 -1.22
N ASP A 38 -4.61 5.39 0.06
CA ASP A 38 -5.62 4.68 0.87
C ASP A 38 -7.05 4.95 0.39
N GLU A 39 -7.30 6.06 -0.30
CA GLU A 39 -8.61 6.32 -0.93
C GLU A 39 -8.90 5.36 -2.09
N PHE A 40 -7.88 4.76 -2.70
CA PHE A 40 -8.04 3.71 -3.72
C PHE A 40 -8.37 2.34 -3.07
N ASP A 41 -7.94 2.09 -1.83
CA ASP A 41 -8.27 0.89 -1.06
C ASP A 41 -9.73 0.87 -0.55
N ALA A 42 -10.40 2.04 -0.53
CA ALA A 42 -11.81 2.16 -0.17
C ALA A 42 -12.75 1.62 -1.24
N ASP A 43 -12.29 1.56 -2.50
CA ASP A 43 -13.07 1.04 -3.61
C ASP A 43 -12.87 -0.49 -3.73
N PRO A 44 -13.92 -1.31 -3.52
CA PRO A 44 -13.78 -2.76 -3.46
C PRO A 44 -13.29 -3.37 -4.77
N GLU A 45 -13.52 -2.72 -5.92
CA GLU A 45 -12.97 -3.17 -7.21
C GLU A 45 -11.47 -2.92 -7.30
N ILE A 46 -11.01 -1.75 -6.85
CA ILE A 46 -9.58 -1.40 -6.88
C ILE A 46 -8.80 -2.25 -5.88
N ARG A 47 -9.37 -2.50 -4.70
CA ARG A 47 -8.79 -3.38 -3.70
C ARG A 47 -8.55 -4.79 -4.24
N LYS A 48 -9.51 -5.33 -4.99
CA LYS A 48 -9.38 -6.64 -5.62
C LYS A 48 -8.27 -6.66 -6.68
N MET A 49 -8.21 -5.64 -7.54
CA MET A 49 -7.15 -5.51 -8.55
C MET A 49 -5.75 -5.41 -7.93
N ILE A 50 -5.61 -4.71 -6.79
CA ILE A 50 -4.34 -4.60 -6.07
C ILE A 50 -3.95 -5.96 -5.46
N GLU A 51 -4.89 -6.65 -4.80
CA GLU A 51 -4.62 -7.98 -4.21
C GLU A 51 -4.24 -9.02 -5.28
N GLU A 52 -4.94 -9.04 -6.42
CA GLU A 52 -4.59 -9.89 -7.58
C GLU A 52 -3.20 -9.54 -8.12
N SER A 53 -2.89 -8.25 -8.26
CA SER A 53 -1.57 -7.80 -8.74
C SER A 53 -0.43 -8.14 -7.76
N GLU A 54 -0.65 -8.00 -6.45
CA GLU A 54 0.33 -8.40 -5.43
C GLU A 54 0.57 -9.91 -5.43
N GLU A 55 -0.46 -10.71 -5.68
CA GLU A 55 -0.37 -12.17 -5.79
C GLU A 55 0.45 -12.56 -7.03
N ASP A 56 0.16 -11.98 -8.20
CA ASP A 56 0.93 -12.20 -9.43
C ASP A 56 2.41 -11.82 -9.26
N ILE A 57 2.71 -10.67 -8.63
CA ILE A 57 4.09 -10.24 -8.35
C ILE A 57 4.79 -11.20 -7.36
N LYS A 58 4.12 -11.64 -6.29
CA LYS A 58 4.68 -12.62 -5.32
C LYS A 58 4.95 -13.97 -5.96
N HIS A 59 4.12 -14.38 -6.92
CA HIS A 59 4.32 -15.60 -7.70
C HIS A 59 5.33 -15.42 -8.85
N GLY A 60 5.93 -14.24 -9.01
CA GLY A 60 6.92 -13.95 -10.04
C GLY A 60 6.33 -13.90 -11.45
N ARG A 61 5.00 -13.79 -11.59
CA ARG A 61 4.35 -13.53 -12.87
C ARG A 61 4.51 -12.07 -13.21
N VAL A 62 5.59 -11.78 -13.93
CA VAL A 62 5.74 -10.53 -14.67
C VAL A 62 5.26 -10.83 -16.08
N TYR A 63 4.04 -10.41 -16.42
CA TYR A 63 3.57 -10.50 -17.79
C TYR A 63 4.47 -9.62 -18.66
N SER A 64 5.14 -10.24 -19.63
CA SER A 64 5.83 -9.46 -20.64
C SER A 64 4.81 -8.70 -21.47
N THR A 65 5.20 -7.56 -22.05
CA THR A 65 4.31 -6.75 -22.91
C THR A 65 3.64 -7.58 -24.01
N GLU A 66 4.34 -8.62 -24.51
CA GLU A 66 3.82 -9.56 -25.50
C GLU A 66 2.68 -10.44 -24.95
N GLU A 67 2.81 -10.97 -23.73
CA GLU A 67 1.78 -11.78 -23.08
C GLU A 67 0.51 -10.95 -22.78
N MET A 68 0.69 -9.68 -22.40
CA MET A 68 -0.41 -8.75 -22.19
C MET A 68 -1.16 -8.45 -23.50
N ILE A 69 -0.43 -8.22 -24.61
CA ILE A 69 -1.01 -8.00 -25.93
C ILE A 69 -1.77 -9.25 -26.41
N GLU A 70 -1.25 -10.44 -26.15
CA GLU A 70 -1.92 -11.69 -26.50
C GLU A 70 -3.19 -11.93 -25.70
N ALA A 71 -3.21 -11.64 -24.40
CA ALA A 71 -4.41 -11.77 -23.56
C ALA A 71 -5.53 -10.81 -24.02
N ILE A 72 -5.18 -9.57 -24.40
CA ILE A 72 -6.12 -8.60 -24.99
C ILE A 72 -6.68 -9.14 -26.32
N LYS A 73 -5.83 -9.72 -27.17
CA LYS A 73 -6.27 -10.32 -28.44
C LYS A 73 -7.18 -11.54 -28.25
N ARG A 74 -7.00 -12.29 -27.17
CA ARG A 74 -7.83 -13.45 -26.82
C ARG A 74 -9.13 -13.07 -26.12
N GLY A 75 -9.30 -11.80 -25.70
CA GLY A 75 -10.49 -11.31 -25.02
C GLY A 75 -10.60 -11.79 -23.57
N GLU A 76 -9.46 -12.10 -22.94
CA GLU A 76 -9.36 -12.63 -21.58
C GLU A 76 -9.18 -11.51 -20.53
N LEU A 77 -9.24 -10.25 -20.97
CA LEU A 77 -9.06 -9.02 -20.20
C LEU A 77 -10.22 -8.05 -20.47
#